data_AF-A0A4C1VPL0-F1
#
_entry.id   AF-A0A4C1VPL0-F1
#
_cell.length_a   1.000
_cell.length_b   1.000
_cell.length_c   1.000
_cell.angle_alpha   90.00
_cell.angle_beta   90.00
_cell.angle_gamma   90.00
#
_symmetry.space_group_name_H-M   'P 1'
#
loop_
_entity.id
_entity.type
_entity.pdbx_description
1 polymer ?
#
loop_
_entity_poly.entity_id
_entity_poly.type
_entity_poly.pdbx_seq_one_letter_code
_entity_poly.pdbx_strand_id
1 'polypeptide(L)'
;MSGSVIPNERRIRERYTLPDPSFIFSLAFLFYAVATLSLLTTQRQSFMNPQHTVPTMVDGDFTLWESRAISRYLVNEYGKDSSLYPEDPKVRAMVDQRMDFDLGILYPRFRDYFVRHFLSALALELKSYS
;
A
#
# COMPACT_ATOMS: atom_id res chain seq x y z
N MET A 1 -24.57 61.89 5.88
CA MET A 1 -24.03 61.64 7.23
C MET A 1 -24.62 60.31 7.69
N SER A 2 -23.90 59.22 7.48
CA SER A 2 -23.00 58.58 8.46
C SER A 2 -23.83 57.85 9.54
N GLY A 3 -23.76 56.53 9.73
CA GLY A 3 -22.90 55.50 9.18
C GLY A 3 -23.46 54.12 9.57
N SER A 4 -23.23 53.12 8.73
CA SER A 4 -23.56 51.72 8.98
C SER A 4 -22.78 51.20 10.20
N VAL A 5 -23.50 50.71 11.21
CA VAL A 5 -22.92 50.07 12.40
C VAL A 5 -22.35 48.72 11.98
N ILE A 6 -21.03 48.66 11.78
CA ILE A 6 -20.28 47.42 11.59
C ILE A 6 -20.11 46.76 12.97
N PRO A 7 -20.66 45.57 13.23
CA PRO A 7 -20.39 44.86 14.48
C PRO A 7 -18.94 44.39 14.50
N ASN A 8 -18.17 44.96 15.44
CA ASN A 8 -16.84 44.56 15.92
C ASN A 8 -16.33 43.18 15.41
N GLU A 9 -15.24 43.18 14.66
CA GLU A 9 -14.44 42.03 14.17
C GLU A 9 -13.79 41.18 15.29
N ARG A 10 -14.32 41.21 16.52
CA ARG A 10 -13.75 40.58 17.70
C ARG A 10 -14.28 39.16 17.99
N ARG A 11 -14.87 38.47 17.00
CA ARG A 11 -15.51 37.15 17.23
C ARG A 11 -15.06 35.98 16.35
N ILE A 12 -13.96 36.08 15.60
CA ILE A 12 -13.39 34.93 14.89
C ILE A 12 -11.87 34.89 15.07
N ARG A 13 -11.44 34.90 16.34
CA ARG A 13 -10.16 34.29 16.71
C ARG A 13 -10.49 33.10 17.61
N GLU A 14 -11.08 32.07 17.00
CA GLU A 14 -10.85 30.71 17.47
C GLU A 14 -9.32 30.55 17.42
N ARG A 15 -8.71 30.65 18.59
CA ARG A 15 -7.29 30.46 18.75
C ARG A 15 -7.04 29.02 18.31
N TYR A 16 -6.38 28.85 17.18
CA TYR A 16 -5.52 27.69 16.98
C TYR A 16 -4.46 27.78 18.08
N THR A 17 -4.81 27.32 19.29
CA THR A 17 -3.84 27.01 20.32
C THR A 17 -2.88 26.03 19.68
N LEU A 18 -1.67 26.51 19.40
CA LEU A 18 -0.60 25.68 18.86
C LEU A 18 -0.56 24.42 19.73
N PRO A 19 -0.68 23.22 19.12
CA PRO A 19 -0.69 21.99 19.89
C PRO A 19 0.55 21.98 20.79
N ASP A 20 0.37 21.50 22.03
CA ASP A 20 1.43 21.48 23.02
C ASP A 20 2.73 20.96 22.40
N PRO A 21 3.91 21.54 22.71
CA PRO A 21 5.17 21.14 22.08
C PRO A 21 5.40 19.63 22.10
N SER A 22 4.97 18.96 23.18
CA SER A 22 4.97 17.50 23.33
C SER A 22 4.16 16.75 22.25
N PHE A 23 3.02 17.30 21.82
CA PHE A 23 2.20 16.75 20.73
C PHE A 23 2.89 16.90 19.37
N ILE A 24 3.54 18.05 19.12
CA ILE A 24 4.31 18.28 17.89
C ILE A 24 5.50 17.32 17.82
N PHE A 25 6.22 17.12 18.92
CA PHE A 25 7.31 16.15 18.99
C PHE A 25 6.82 14.71 18.80
N SER A 26 5.66 14.35 19.36
CA SER A 26 5.05 13.03 19.18
C SER A 26 4.64 12.76 17.73
N LEU A 27 4.03 13.75 17.07
CA LEU A 27 3.62 13.65 15.67
C LEU A 27 4.83 13.60 14.73
N ALA A 28 5.84 14.44 14.97
CA ALA A 28 7.10 14.41 14.22
C ALA A 28 7.85 13.08 14.41
N PHE A 29 7.83 12.51 15.62
CA PHE A 29 8.39 11.19 15.90
C PHE A 29 7.62 10.09 15.17
N LEU A 30 6.29 10.16 15.13
CA LEU A 30 5.46 9.22 14.37
C LEU A 30 5.76 9.30 12.86
N PHE A 31 5.85 10.51 12.30
CA PHE A 31 6.23 10.71 10.90
C PHE A 31 7.63 10.16 10.60
N TYR A 32 8.60 10.44 11.47
CA TYR A 32 9.96 9.93 11.32
C TYR A 32 10.02 8.40 11.47
N ALA A 33 9.27 7.82 12.41
CA ALA A 33 9.16 6.38 12.60
C ALA A 33 8.51 5.68 11.38
N VAL A 34 7.46 6.27 10.81
CA VAL A 34 6.80 5.75 9.60
C VAL A 34 7.72 5.86 8.39
N ALA A 35 8.41 6.99 8.22
CA ALA A 35 9.37 7.19 7.13
C ALA A 35 10.56 6.23 7.25
N THR A 36 11.12 6.05 8.45
CA THR A 36 12.24 5.12 8.68
C THR A 36 11.82 3.66 8.51
N LEU A 37 10.62 3.27 8.93
CA LEU A 37 10.08 1.93 8.67
C LEU A 37 9.90 1.67 7.16
N SER A 38 9.44 2.67 6.41
CA SER A 38 9.33 2.58 4.95
C SER A 38 10.69 2.50 4.25
N LEU A 39 11.71 3.24 4.72
CA LEU A 39 13.06 3.10 4.19
C LEU A 39 13.69 1.76 4.56
N LEU A 40 13.56 1.31 5.81
CA LEU A 40 14.14 0.04 6.28
C LEU A 40 13.52 -1.17 5.58
N THR A 41 12.22 -1.15 5.31
CA THR A 41 11.53 -2.20 4.53
C THR A 41 12.02 -2.23 3.08
N THR A 42 12.24 -1.07 2.46
CA THR A 42 12.80 -0.96 1.11
C THR A 42 14.25 -1.46 1.04
N GLN A 43 15.08 -1.11 2.03
CA GLN A 43 16.46 -1.59 2.13
C GLN A 43 16.52 -3.10 2.42
N ARG A 44 15.62 -3.64 3.26
CA ARG A 44 15.53 -5.08 3.45
C ARG A 44 15.15 -5.81 2.17
N GLN A 45 14.23 -5.25 1.38
CA GLN A 45 13.86 -5.85 0.10
C GLN A 45 15.01 -5.87 -0.89
N SER A 46 15.86 -4.85 -0.96
CA SER A 46 17.00 -4.83 -1.89
C SER A 46 18.01 -5.95 -1.62
N PHE A 47 18.18 -6.36 -0.36
CA PHE A 47 19.08 -7.46 0.00
C PHE A 47 18.47 -8.84 -0.29
N MET A 48 17.15 -8.98 -0.21
CA MET A 48 16.47 -10.28 -0.36
C MET A 48 15.96 -10.52 -1.80
N ASN A 49 15.60 -9.45 -2.51
CA ASN A 49 15.06 -9.48 -3.86
C ASN A 49 15.80 -8.45 -4.73
N PRO A 50 16.70 -8.88 -5.63
CA PRO A 50 17.40 -8.00 -6.57
C PRO A 50 16.47 -7.22 -7.50
N GLN A 51 15.24 -7.72 -7.70
CA GLN A 51 14.22 -7.09 -8.52
C GLN A 51 13.50 -5.94 -7.80
N HIS A 52 13.72 -5.77 -6.49
CA HIS A 52 13.05 -4.79 -5.62
C HIS A 52 11.51 -4.83 -5.72
N THR A 53 10.93 -6.01 -5.97
CA THR A 53 9.49 -6.21 -6.08
C THR A 53 8.89 -6.74 -4.79
N VAL A 54 7.88 -6.05 -4.28
CA VAL A 54 6.97 -6.58 -3.24
C VAL A 54 5.90 -7.42 -3.95
N PRO A 55 5.52 -8.62 -3.46
CA PRO A 55 5.96 -9.28 -2.23
C PRO A 55 7.23 -10.14 -2.39
N THR A 56 7.99 -10.27 -1.31
CA THR A 56 9.12 -11.20 -1.14
C THR A 56 8.89 -11.98 0.14
N MET A 57 9.06 -13.30 0.07
CA MET A 57 8.90 -14.24 1.18
C MET A 57 10.25 -14.87 1.52
N VAL A 58 10.49 -15.05 2.81
CA VAL A 58 11.65 -15.78 3.35
C VAL A 58 11.13 -16.89 4.25
N ASP A 59 11.53 -18.11 3.96
CA ASP A 59 11.19 -19.31 4.69
C ASP A 59 12.46 -20.07 5.07
N GLY A 60 12.97 -19.81 6.28
CA GLY A 60 14.31 -20.23 6.70
C GLY A 60 15.39 -19.68 5.76
N ASP A 61 16.12 -20.57 5.11
CA ASP A 61 17.16 -20.24 4.14
C ASP A 61 16.63 -20.07 2.70
N PHE A 62 15.35 -20.33 2.46
CA PHE A 62 14.71 -20.20 1.15
C PHE A 62 14.11 -18.80 0.98
N THR A 63 14.46 -18.10 -0.10
CA THR A 63 13.91 -16.78 -0.44
C THR A 63 13.25 -16.83 -1.81
N LEU A 64 12.00 -16.38 -1.89
CA LEU A 64 11.20 -16.38 -3.11
C LEU A 64 10.48 -15.04 -3.28
N TRP A 65 10.50 -14.52 -4.50
CA TRP A 65 9.76 -13.33 -4.93
C TRP A 65 8.80 -13.72 -6.08
N GLU A 66 7.86 -12.82 -6.41
CA GLU A 66 6.66 -13.02 -7.22
C GLU A 66 5.46 -13.59 -6.44
N SER A 67 4.39 -12.80 -6.35
CA SER A 67 3.20 -13.14 -5.56
C SER A 67 2.58 -14.49 -5.93
N ARG A 68 2.47 -14.78 -7.24
CA ARG A 68 1.87 -16.03 -7.74
C ARG A 68 2.76 -17.25 -7.49
N ALA A 69 4.09 -17.08 -7.52
CA ALA A 69 5.02 -18.14 -7.18
C ALA A 69 4.99 -18.43 -5.67
N ILE A 70 4.96 -17.38 -4.84
CA ILE A 70 4.78 -17.48 -3.39
C ILE A 70 3.48 -18.21 -3.04
N SER A 71 2.35 -17.86 -3.68
CA SER A 71 1.08 -18.54 -3.44
C SER A 71 1.13 -20.03 -3.77
N ARG A 72 1.74 -20.41 -4.89
CA ARG A 72 1.92 -21.84 -5.24
C ARG A 72 2.81 -22.56 -4.22
N TYR A 73 3.91 -21.95 -3.81
CA TYR A 73 4.80 -22.51 -2.78
C TYR A 73 4.06 -22.76 -1.47
N LEU A 74 3.33 -21.77 -0.96
CA LEU A 74 2.62 -21.88 0.31
C LEU A 74 1.57 -22.98 0.29
N VAL A 75 0.85 -23.15 -0.83
CA VAL A 75 -0.13 -24.23 -0.95
C VAL A 75 0.55 -25.59 -1.04
N ASN A 76 1.69 -25.71 -1.73
CA ASN A 76 2.41 -26.98 -1.84
C ASN A 76 3.09 -27.38 -0.53
N GLU A 77 3.70 -26.45 0.20
CA GLU A 77 4.47 -26.73 1.40
C GLU A 77 3.57 -26.86 2.65
N TYR A 78 2.58 -25.97 2.77
CA TYR A 78 1.77 -25.82 3.98
C TYR A 78 0.29 -26.18 3.79
N GLY A 79 -0.13 -26.50 2.56
CA GLY A 79 -1.50 -26.92 2.27
C GLY A 79 -1.82 -28.23 2.96
N LYS A 80 -2.90 -28.26 3.75
CA LYS A 80 -3.39 -29.50 4.38
C LYS A 80 -3.96 -30.47 3.34
N ASP A 81 -4.46 -29.93 2.24
CA ASP A 81 -5.11 -30.64 1.15
C ASP A 81 -4.78 -29.96 -0.19
N SER A 82 -4.79 -30.74 -1.27
CA SER A 82 -4.48 -30.26 -2.62
C SER A 82 -5.69 -29.62 -3.31
N SER A 83 -6.69 -29.14 -2.56
CA SER A 83 -7.92 -28.57 -3.14
C SER A 83 -7.66 -27.25 -3.89
N LEU A 84 -6.78 -26.40 -3.36
CA LEU A 84 -6.42 -25.11 -3.95
C LEU A 84 -5.43 -25.24 -5.11
N TYR A 85 -4.59 -26.28 -5.09
CA TYR A 85 -3.62 -26.54 -6.15
C TYR A 85 -3.48 -28.06 -6.40
N PRO A 86 -4.43 -28.64 -7.17
CA PRO A 86 -4.50 -30.08 -7.38
C PRO A 86 -3.23 -30.67 -7.99
N GLU A 87 -2.91 -31.93 -7.66
CA GLU A 87 -1.77 -32.65 -8.23
C GLU A 87 -2.05 -33.23 -9.62
N ASP A 88 -3.32 -33.47 -9.96
CA ASP A 88 -3.70 -33.91 -11.30
C ASP A 88 -3.23 -32.88 -12.34
N PRO A 89 -2.39 -33.27 -13.31
CA PRO A 89 -1.79 -32.33 -14.25
C PRO A 89 -2.82 -31.55 -15.08
N LYS A 90 -3.97 -32.16 -15.41
CA LYS A 90 -5.00 -31.49 -16.23
C LYS A 90 -5.73 -30.44 -15.42
N VAL A 91 -6.09 -30.74 -14.18
CA VAL A 91 -6.75 -29.77 -13.29
C VAL A 91 -5.77 -28.66 -12.90
N ARG A 92 -4.52 -28.99 -12.61
CA ARG A 92 -3.46 -28.02 -12.33
C ARG A 92 -3.23 -27.07 -13.50
N ALA A 93 -3.19 -27.59 -14.74
CA ALA A 93 -3.05 -26.76 -15.94
C ALA A 93 -4.17 -25.72 -16.08
N MET A 94 -5.40 -26.04 -15.65
CA MET A 94 -6.50 -25.06 -15.63
C MET A 94 -6.29 -23.96 -14.58
N VAL A 95 -5.68 -24.27 -13.44
CA VAL A 95 -5.33 -23.29 -12.41
C VAL A 95 -4.20 -22.39 -12.90
N ASP A 96 -3.15 -22.97 -13.48
CA ASP A 96 -2.02 -22.21 -14.03
C ASP A 96 -2.44 -21.32 -15.19
N GLN A 97 -3.30 -21.81 -16.10
CA GLN A 97 -3.88 -21.00 -17.17
C GLN A 97 -4.55 -19.73 -16.63
N ARG A 98 -5.28 -19.83 -15.52
CA ARG A 98 -5.96 -18.69 -14.89
C ARG A 98 -4.97 -17.74 -14.21
N MET A 99 -3.94 -18.27 -13.56
CA MET A 99 -2.88 -17.44 -12.97
C MET A 99 -2.09 -16.67 -14.03
N ASP A 100 -1.81 -17.30 -15.17
CA ASP A 100 -1.07 -16.67 -16.27
C ASP A 100 -1.93 -15.63 -17.01
N PHE A 101 -3.22 -15.92 -17.19
CA PHE A 101 -4.19 -14.91 -17.67
C PHE A 101 -4.25 -13.70 -16.72
N ASP A 102 -4.26 -13.95 -15.42
CA ASP A 102 -4.27 -12.90 -14.42
C ASP A 102 -3.00 -12.03 -14.50
N LEU A 103 -1.82 -12.66 -14.60
CA LEU A 103 -0.54 -11.97 -14.75
C LEU A 103 -0.45 -11.15 -16.05
N GLY A 104 -0.80 -11.76 -17.18
CA GLY A 104 -0.58 -11.17 -18.50
C GLY A 104 -1.65 -10.20 -18.96
N ILE A 105 -2.89 -10.36 -18.48
CA ILE A 105 -4.05 -9.64 -19.01
C ILE A 105 -4.84 -8.91 -17.93
N LEU A 106 -5.30 -9.63 -16.91
CA LEU A 106 -6.23 -9.04 -15.94
C LEU A 106 -5.56 -7.97 -15.09
N TYR A 107 -4.42 -8.30 -14.46
CA TYR A 107 -3.74 -7.42 -13.52
C TYR A 107 -3.25 -6.10 -14.15
N PRO A 108 -2.58 -6.10 -15.34
CA PRO A 108 -2.19 -4.85 -15.98
C PRO A 108 -3.39 -3.95 -16.26
N ARG A 109 -4.50 -4.50 -16.78
CA ARG A 109 -5.71 -3.72 -17.09
C ARG A 109 -6.42 -3.23 -15.84
N PHE A 110 -6.51 -4.05 -14.81
CA PHE A 110 -7.07 -3.66 -13.53
C PHE A 110 -6.27 -2.53 -12.89
N ARG A 111 -4.95 -2.69 -12.78
CA ARG A 111 -4.04 -1.66 -12.23
C ARG A 111 -4.19 -0.35 -12.99
N ASP A 112 -4.17 -0.43 -14.31
CA ASP A 112 -4.31 0.72 -15.19
C ASP A 112 -5.64 1.47 -15.01
N TYR A 113 -6.73 0.75 -14.80
CA TYR A 113 -8.03 1.35 -14.48
C TYR A 113 -8.02 1.95 -13.07
N PHE A 114 -7.57 1.18 -12.08
CA PHE A 114 -7.58 1.58 -10.67
C PHE A 114 -6.71 2.82 -10.41
N VAL A 115 -5.49 2.85 -10.95
CA VAL A 115 -4.58 4.01 -10.83
C VAL A 115 -5.18 5.25 -11.48
N ARG A 116 -5.76 5.09 -12.68
CA ARG A 116 -6.32 6.21 -13.44
C ARG A 116 -7.56 6.83 -12.80
N HIS A 117 -8.38 6.06 -12.10
CA HIS A 117 -9.68 6.54 -11.61
C HIS A 117 -9.72 6.74 -10.10
N PHE A 118 -9.05 5.89 -9.31
CA PHE A 118 -9.10 5.96 -7.85
C PHE A 118 -7.92 6.74 -7.26
N LEU A 119 -6.69 6.43 -7.66
CA LEU A 119 -5.50 7.08 -7.10
C LEU A 119 -5.33 8.52 -7.57
N SER A 120 -5.70 8.82 -8.82
CA SER A 120 -5.67 10.19 -9.35
C SER A 120 -6.66 11.12 -8.64
N ALA A 121 -7.86 10.64 -8.32
CA ALA A 121 -8.89 11.39 -7.62
C ALA A 121 -8.43 11.73 -6.19
N LEU A 122 -7.88 10.76 -5.47
CA LEU A 122 -7.35 10.97 -4.11
C LEU A 122 -6.16 11.94 -4.12
N ALA A 123 -5.29 11.88 -5.12
CA ALA A 123 -4.16 12.79 -5.26
C ALA A 123 -4.60 14.25 -5.54
N LEU A 124 -5.70 14.45 -6.27
CA LEU A 124 -6.30 15.77 -6.49
C LEU A 124 -6.94 16.32 -5.21
N GLU A 125 -7.61 15.47 -4.44
CA GLU A 125 -8.27 15.85 -3.19
C GLU A 125 -7.24 16.28 -2.13
N LEU A 126 -6.12 15.56 -2.01
CA LEU A 126 -5.01 15.94 -1.13
C LEU A 126 -4.31 17.25 -1.56
N LYS A 127 -4.23 17.53 -2.87
CA LYS A 127 -3.70 18.81 -3.37
C LYS A 127 -4.64 19.99 -3.10
N SER A 128 -5.95 19.76 -3.00
CA SER A 128 -6.91 20.81 -2.67
C SER A 128 -6.84 21.26 -1.21
N TYR A 129 -6.19 20.47 -0.36
CA TYR A 129 -6.03 20.70 1.08
C TYR A 129 -4.70 21.41 1.43
N SER A 130 -3.87 21.71 0.42
CA SER A 130 -2.62 22.48 0.49
C SER A 130 -2.81 23.87 -0.08
#